data_AF-A0AAP2K1P8-F1
#
_entry.id   AF-A0AAP2K1P8-F1
#
_cell.length_a   1.000
_cell.length_b   1.000
_cell.length_c   1.000
_cell.angle_alpha   90.00
_cell.angle_beta   90.00
_cell.angle_gamma   90.00
#
_symmetry.space_group_name_H-M   'P 1'
#
loop_
_entity.id
_entity.type
_entity.pdbx_description
1 polymer ?
#
loop_
_entity_poly.entity_id
_entity_poly.type
_entity_poly.pdbx_seq_one_letter_code
_entity_poly.pdbx_strand_id
1 'polypeptide(L)'
;MALTDKQEMFCREYLIDLNATQAAIRAGYSKKTANRTASENLSKPDIQLRISELKLNRNERIQIDADYVLKRLVDIDQMDVLDTRYQAKG
;
A
#
# COMPACT_ATOMS: atom_id res chain seq x y z
N MET A 1 20.16 2.19 11.05
CA MET A 1 21.31 2.56 10.18
C MET A 1 20.76 3.41 9.03
N ALA A 2 21.58 4.19 8.30
CA ALA A 2 21.08 4.86 7.09
C ALA A 2 20.81 3.82 5.98
N LEU A 3 19.67 3.90 5.30
CA LEU A 3 19.34 3.02 4.17
C LEU A 3 20.28 3.32 2.99
N THR A 4 20.67 2.29 2.27
CA THR A 4 21.35 2.46 0.97
C THR A 4 20.35 2.90 -0.11
N ASP A 5 20.83 3.51 -1.19
CA ASP A 5 19.97 3.95 -2.31
C ASP A 5 19.11 2.83 -2.89
N LYS A 6 19.65 1.60 -2.97
CA LYS A 6 18.89 0.44 -3.43
C LYS A 6 17.80 0.02 -2.44
N GLN A 7 18.03 0.16 -1.13
CA GLN A 7 17.01 -0.13 -0.12
C GLN A 7 15.93 0.93 -0.09
N GLU A 8 16.29 2.22 -0.24
CA GLU A 8 15.30 3.31 -0.37
C GLU A 8 14.45 3.11 -1.64
N MET A 9 15.07 2.77 -2.78
CA MET A 9 14.35 2.46 -4.01
C MET A 9 13.44 1.25 -3.83
N PHE A 10 13.90 0.19 -3.17
CA PHE A 10 13.07 -0.97 -2.84
C PHE A 10 11.82 -0.58 -2.05
N CYS A 11 11.95 0.29 -1.04
CA CYS A 11 10.81 0.75 -0.24
C CYS A 11 9.78 1.48 -1.10
N ARG A 12 10.22 2.34 -2.02
CA ARG A 12 9.35 3.10 -2.94
C ARG A 12 8.63 2.18 -3.92
N GLU A 13 9.38 1.30 -4.57
CA GLU A 13 8.85 0.36 -5.57
C GLU A 13 7.88 -0.66 -4.95
N TYR A 14 8.12 -1.07 -3.71
CA TYR A 14 7.25 -1.98 -2.98
C TYR A 14 5.87 -1.38 -2.72
N LEU A 15 5.77 -0.07 -2.48
CA LEU A 15 4.47 0.57 -2.21
C LEU A 15 3.58 0.78 -3.45
N ILE A 16 4.10 0.50 -4.65
CA ILE A 16 3.33 0.60 -5.89
C ILE A 16 2.30 -0.54 -5.95
N ASP A 17 2.73 -1.78 -5.72
CA ASP A 17 1.91 -2.98 -5.92
C ASP A 17 2.04 -4.04 -4.80
N LEU A 18 2.82 -3.74 -3.76
CA LEU A 18 3.14 -4.65 -2.65
C LEU A 18 3.77 -5.98 -3.11
N ASN A 19 4.40 -5.98 -4.30
CA ASN A 19 5.14 -7.12 -4.82
C ASN A 19 6.63 -6.99 -4.50
N ALA A 20 7.09 -7.68 -3.45
CA ALA A 20 8.46 -7.56 -2.96
C ALA A 20 9.51 -7.99 -3.99
N THR A 21 9.28 -9.09 -4.72
CA THR A 21 10.22 -9.58 -5.74
C THR A 21 10.35 -8.58 -6.89
N GLN A 22 9.23 -8.05 -7.38
CA GLN A 22 9.24 -7.05 -8.45
C GLN A 22 9.85 -5.73 -7.98
N ALA A 23 9.61 -5.33 -6.73
CA ALA A 23 10.24 -4.16 -6.14
C ALA A 23 11.77 -4.30 -6.07
N ALA A 24 12.28 -5.49 -5.70
CA ALA A 24 13.72 -5.75 -5.73
C ALA A 24 14.30 -5.68 -7.15
N ILE A 25 13.58 -6.19 -8.15
CA ILE A 25 14.03 -6.08 -9.55
C ILE A 25 14.06 -4.62 -10.00
N ARG A 26 13.00 -3.85 -9.72
CA ARG A 26 12.90 -2.42 -10.08
C ARG A 26 13.94 -1.57 -9.34
N ALA A 27 14.28 -1.93 -8.11
CA ALA A 27 15.37 -1.33 -7.33
C ALA A 27 16.79 -1.70 -7.79
N GLY A 28 16.93 -2.49 -8.86
CA GLY A 28 18.23 -2.82 -9.44
C GLY A 28 18.99 -3.94 -8.72
N TYR A 29 18.28 -4.84 -8.03
CA TYR A 29 18.86 -6.11 -7.57
C TYR A 29 18.84 -7.16 -8.70
N SER A 30 19.70 -8.17 -8.57
CA SER A 30 19.77 -9.26 -9.55
C SER A 30 18.45 -10.02 -9.64
N LYS A 31 17.90 -10.15 -10.85
CA LYS A 31 16.66 -10.93 -11.09
C LYS A 31 16.76 -12.35 -10.56
N LYS A 32 17.93 -12.98 -10.66
CA LYS A 32 18.15 -14.36 -10.21
C LYS A 32 17.98 -14.54 -8.70
N THR A 33 18.26 -13.49 -7.91
CA THR A 33 18.21 -13.54 -6.44
C THR A 33 17.17 -12.60 -5.85
N ALA A 34 16.37 -11.93 -6.68
CA ALA A 34 15.46 -10.87 -6.26
C ALA A 34 14.48 -11.32 -5.18
N ASN A 35 13.93 -12.54 -5.27
CA ASN A 35 13.03 -13.08 -4.25
C ASN A 35 13.72 -13.18 -2.87
N ARG A 36 14.92 -13.77 -2.82
CA ARG A 36 15.69 -13.90 -1.58
C ARG A 36 16.07 -12.53 -1.02
N THR A 37 16.55 -11.62 -1.87
CA THR A 37 16.90 -10.26 -1.45
C THR A 37 15.68 -9.47 -0.97
N ALA A 38 14.52 -9.65 -1.60
CA ALA A 38 13.27 -9.03 -1.17
C ALA A 38 12.84 -9.53 0.22
N SER A 39 12.91 -10.85 0.45
CA SER A 39 12.63 -11.45 1.77
C SER A 39 13.61 -10.93 2.83
N GLU A 40 14.90 -10.85 2.53
CA GLU A 40 15.91 -10.29 3.42
C GLU A 40 15.71 -8.80 3.68
N ASN A 41 15.28 -8.03 2.68
CA ASN A 41 14.97 -6.62 2.87
C ASN A 41 13.74 -6.44 3.77
N LEU A 42 12.70 -7.24 3.57
CA LEU A 42 11.50 -7.17 4.41
C LEU A 42 11.75 -7.64 5.86
N SER A 43 12.78 -8.43 6.14
CA SER A 43 13.12 -8.79 7.53
C SER A 43 13.89 -7.71 8.28
N LYS A 44 14.41 -6.68 7.59
CA LYS A 44 15.21 -5.61 8.21
C LYS A 44 14.31 -4.55 8.87
N PRO A 45 14.47 -4.27 10.18
CA PRO A 45 13.66 -3.27 10.89
C PRO A 45 13.72 -1.87 10.26
N ASP A 46 14.89 -1.43 9.81
CA ASP A 46 15.08 -0.12 9.17
C ASP A 46 14.23 0.02 7.88
N ILE A 47 14.06 -1.07 7.12
CA ILE A 47 13.25 -1.10 5.90
C ILE A 47 11.76 -1.10 6.24
N GLN A 48 11.35 -1.87 7.26
CA GLN A 48 9.97 -1.87 7.75
C GLN A 48 9.53 -0.50 8.26
N LEU A 49 10.42 0.18 9.00
CA LEU A 49 10.21 1.55 9.45
C LEU A 49 10.01 2.49 8.25
N ARG A 50 10.90 2.41 7.26
CA ARG A 50 10.83 3.28 6.08
C ARG A 50 9.55 3.07 5.26
N ILE A 51 9.13 1.82 5.07
CA ILE A 51 7.87 1.49 4.41
C ILE A 51 6.69 2.09 5.17
N SER A 52 6.72 2.04 6.51
CA SER A 52 5.67 2.59 7.37
C SER A 52 5.58 4.11 7.25
N GLU A 53 6.72 4.81 7.26
CA GLU A 53 6.79 6.26 7.02
C GLU A 53 6.22 6.64 5.65
N LEU A 54 6.60 5.91 4.60
CA LEU A 54 6.10 6.18 3.25
C LEU A 54 4.59 5.93 3.12
N LYS A 55 4.04 4.93 3.83
CA LYS A 55 2.59 4.71 3.93
C LYS A 55 1.90 5.87 4.63
N LEU A 56 2.46 6.33 5.75
CA LEU A 56 1.91 7.46 6.51
C LEU A 56 1.89 8.73 5.65
N ASN A 57 3.00 9.07 5.01
CA ASN A 57 3.11 10.23 4.11
C ASN A 57 2.09 10.15 2.95
N ARG A 58 1.83 8.94 2.42
CA ARG A 58 0.82 8.73 1.38
C ARG A 58 -0.58 9.00 1.91
N ASN A 59 -0.89 8.49 3.11
CA ASN A 59 -2.19 8.71 3.75
C ASN A 59 -2.40 10.20 4.08
N GLU A 60 -1.40 10.89 4.62
CA GLU A 60 -1.46 12.33 4.90
C GLU A 60 -1.67 13.15 3.63
N ARG A 61 -1.03 12.79 2.51
CA ARG A 61 -1.21 13.53 1.25
C ARG A 61 -2.62 13.35 0.67
N ILE A 62 -3.19 12.15 0.78
CA ILE A 62 -4.47 11.82 0.14
C ILE A 62 -5.65 12.08 1.10
N GLN A 63 -5.41 12.13 2.42
CA GLN A 63 -6.43 12.22 3.47
C GLN A 63 -7.48 11.10 3.37
N ILE A 64 -7.06 9.94 2.83
CA ILE A 64 -7.88 8.74 2.67
C ILE A 64 -7.14 7.61 3.37
N ASP A 65 -7.74 7.08 4.42
CA ASP A 65 -7.32 5.86 5.11
C ASP A 65 -8.33 4.73 4.89
N ALA A 66 -8.05 3.56 5.46
CA ALA A 66 -8.92 2.40 5.33
C ALA A 66 -10.30 2.64 5.95
N ASP A 67 -10.37 3.37 7.07
CA ASP A 67 -11.61 3.64 7.79
C ASP A 67 -12.53 4.56 6.97
N TYR A 68 -11.98 5.58 6.33
CA TYR A 68 -12.70 6.44 5.39
C TYR A 68 -13.32 5.63 4.25
N VAL A 69 -12.55 4.72 3.63
CA VAL A 69 -13.04 3.89 2.53
C VAL A 69 -14.17 2.97 3.00
N LEU A 70 -14.00 2.29 4.13
CA LEU A 70 -15.01 1.40 4.70
C LEU A 70 -16.31 2.17 5.03
N LYS A 71 -16.20 3.35 5.63
CA LYS A 71 -17.35 4.20 5.94
C LYS A 71 -18.10 4.61 4.67
N ARG A 72 -17.38 5.06 3.64
CA ARG A 72 -17.98 5.43 2.35
C ARG A 72 -18.65 4.25 1.65
N LEU A 73 -18.09 3.04 1.75
CA LEU A 73 -18.71 1.83 1.20
C LEU A 73 -20.03 1.50 1.92
N VAL A 74 -20.07 1.61 3.25
CA VAL A 74 -21.31 1.44 4.03
C VAL A 74 -22.35 2.50 3.67
N ASP A 75 -21.95 3.77 3.53
CA ASP A 75 -22.87 4.85 3.13
C ASP A 75 -23.51 4.56 1.76
N ILE A 76 -22.71 4.05 0.80
CA ILE A 76 -23.18 3.71 -0.55
C ILE A 76 -24.16 2.52 -0.50
N ASP A 77 -23.82 1.45 0.22
CA ASP A 77 -24.70 0.29 0.42
C ASP A 77 -26.06 0.73 1.01
N GLN A 78 -26.05 1.62 2.00
CA GLN A 78 -27.28 2.14 2.61
C GLN A 78 -28.08 3.05 1.67
N MET A 79 -27.42 3.81 0.78
CA MET A 79 -28.10 4.64 -0.22
C MET A 79 -28.85 3.80 -1.26
N ASP A 80 -28.31 2.66 -1.71
CA ASP A 80 -29.00 1.76 -2.65
C ASP A 80 -30.28 1.14 -2.05
N VAL A 81 -30.31 0.92 -0.73
CA VAL A 81 -31.50 0.44 -0.02
C VAL A 81 -32.58 1.53 0.12
N LEU A 82 -32.20 2.81 0.05
CA LEU A 82 -33.16 3.92 0.10
C LEU A 82 -33.82 4.17 -1.27
N ASP A 83 -33.11 3.98 -2.38
CA ASP A 83 -33.66 4.17 -3.73
C ASP A 83 -34.72 3.11 -4.06
N THR A 84 -34.48 1.85 -3.68
CA THR A 84 -35.46 0.75 -3.83
C THR A 84 -36.74 0.95 -3.01
N ARG A 85 -36.67 1.62 -1.85
CA ARG A 85 -37.85 1.91 -1.01
C ARG A 85 -38.65 3.13 -1.48
N TYR A 86 -38.05 4.04 -2.22
CA TYR A 86 -38.75 5.21 -2.77
C TYR A 86 -39.62 4.83 -3.99
N GLN A 87 -39.19 3.84 -4.78
CA GLN A 87 -39.94 3.31 -5.93
C GLN A 87 -41.15 2.43 -5.55
N ALA A 88 -41.22 1.94 -4.30
CA ALA A 88 -42.31 1.07 -3.83
C ALA A 88 -43.51 1.81 -3.19
N LYS A 89 -43.48 3.15 -3.18
CA LYS A 89 -44.56 4.01 -2.65
C LYS A 89 -45.26 4.87 -3.72
N GLY A 90 -44.95 4.64 -5.01
CA GLY A 90 -45.62 5.27 -6.16
C GLY A 90 -46.71 4.39 -6.74
#